data_AF-A0A1Z5IIC9-F1
#
_entry.id   AF-A0A1Z5IIC9-F1
#
_cell.length_a   1.000
_cell.length_b   1.000
_cell.length_c   1.000
_cell.angle_alpha   90.00
_cell.angle_beta   90.00
_cell.angle_gamma   90.00
#
_symmetry.space_group_name_H-M   'P 1'
#
loop_
_entity.id
_entity.type
_entity.pdbx_description
1 polymer ?
#
loop_
_entity_poly.entity_id
_entity_poly.type
_entity_poly.pdbx_seq_one_letter_code
_entity_poly.pdbx_strand_id
1 'polypeptide(L)' 'MTLSEIAAQSGVGPEQITAFTQAGLLPCKDETGAYSDKDLYWLDMVNCFVENGSSVEDLKTLLPLCESKAAL' A
#
# COMPACT_ATOMS: atom_id res chain seq x y z
N MET A 1 -7.53 9.55 -6.01
CA MET A 1 -8.09 8.36 -6.68
C MET A 1 -8.95 7.58 -5.71
N THR A 2 -10.10 7.10 -6.15
CA THR A 2 -10.97 6.17 -5.42
C THR A 2 -10.36 4.77 -5.41
N LEU A 3 -10.88 3.87 -4.57
CA LEU A 3 -10.46 2.46 -4.53
C LEU A 3 -10.54 1.79 -5.90
N SER A 4 -11.61 2.04 -6.66
CA SER A 4 -11.79 1.50 -8.01
C SER A 4 -10.77 2.03 -9.00
N GLU A 5 -10.38 3.31 -8.88
CA GLU A 5 -9.39 3.93 -9.78
C GLU A 5 -7.98 3.38 -9.52
N ILE A 6 -7.57 3.27 -8.25
CA ILE A 6 -6.25 2.71 -7.91
C ILE A 6 -6.15 1.21 -8.23
N ALA A 7 -7.24 0.45 -8.06
CA ALA A 7 -7.29 -0.96 -8.48
C ALA A 7 -7.12 -1.10 -10.00
N ALA A 8 -7.80 -0.27 -10.79
CA ALA A 8 -7.67 -0.28 -12.25
C ALA A 8 -6.25 0.09 -12.71
N GLN A 9 -5.56 0.99 -12.00
CA GLN A 9 -4.21 1.42 -12.36
C GLN A 9 -3.12 0.45 -11.90
N SER A 10 -3.26 -0.15 -10.72
CA SER A 10 -2.25 -1.07 -10.15
C SER A 10 -2.39 -2.51 -10.63
N GLY A 11 -3.59 -2.91 -11.09
CA GLY A 11 -3.90 -4.31 -11.35
C GLY A 11 -4.11 -5.15 -10.08
N VAL A 12 -4.03 -4.54 -8.89
CA VAL A 12 -4.28 -5.20 -7.61
C VAL A 12 -5.78 -5.18 -7.29
N GLY A 13 -6.31 -6.29 -6.79
CA GLY A 13 -7.72 -6.41 -6.43
C GLY A 13 -8.14 -5.45 -5.31
N PRO A 14 -9.37 -4.87 -5.35
CA PRO A 14 -9.84 -3.93 -4.33
C PRO A 14 -9.74 -4.44 -2.89
N GLU A 15 -10.06 -5.73 -2.66
CA GLU A 15 -9.98 -6.34 -1.33
C GLU A 15 -8.55 -6.35 -0.77
N GLN A 16 -7.56 -6.58 -1.63
CA GLN A 16 -6.16 -6.61 -1.24
C GLN A 16 -5.61 -5.20 -0.97
N ILE A 17 -6.05 -4.21 -1.76
CA ILE A 17 -5.75 -2.79 -1.49
C ILE A 17 -6.33 -2.39 -0.13
N THR A 18 -7.60 -2.72 0.14
CA THR A 18 -8.22 -2.46 1.45
C THR A 18 -7.44 -3.12 2.58
N ALA A 19 -7.02 -4.38 2.42
CA ALA A 19 -6.22 -5.07 3.43
C ALA A 19 -4.87 -4.36 3.70
N PHE A 20 -4.19 -3.88 2.66
CA PHE A 20 -2.95 -3.12 2.81
C PHE A 20 -3.15 -1.75 3.44
N THR A 21 -4.21 -1.02 3.08
CA THR A 21 -4.62 0.24 3.72
C THR A 21 -4.87 0.05 5.21
N GLN A 22 -5.69 -0.95 5.59
CA GLN A 22 -6.03 -1.25 6.98
C GLN A 22 -4.83 -1.76 7.78
N ALA A 23 -3.91 -2.48 7.13
CA ALA A 23 -2.64 -2.87 7.72
C ALA A 23 -1.67 -1.69 7.90
N GLY A 24 -2.00 -0.51 7.36
CA GLY A 24 -1.13 0.67 7.41
C GLY A 24 0.08 0.56 6.51
N LEU A 25 0.03 -0.30 5.49
CA LEU A 25 1.11 -0.50 4.53
C LEU A 25 1.14 0.55 3.42
N LEU A 26 0.04 1.29 3.21
CA LEU A 26 -0.01 2.41 2.27
C LEU A 26 0.06 3.74 3.03
N PRO A 27 0.56 4.83 2.42
CA PRO A 27 0.52 6.18 3.00
C PRO A 27 -0.89 6.61 3.42
N CYS A 28 -1.90 6.34 2.60
CA CYS A 28 -3.31 6.49 2.92
C CYS A 28 -3.69 5.45 3.99
N LYS A 29 -4.26 5.93 5.10
CA LYS A 29 -4.70 5.10 6.23
C LYS A 29 -6.22 5.02 6.35
N ASP A 30 -6.94 5.64 5.42
CA ASP A 30 -8.39 5.73 5.41
C ASP A 30 -8.92 5.34 4.03
N GLU A 31 -9.62 4.22 3.95
CA GLU A 31 -10.20 3.69 2.72
C GLU A 31 -11.34 4.55 2.15
N THR A 32 -11.91 5.44 2.97
CA THR A 32 -12.88 6.45 2.54
C THR A 32 -12.21 7.70 1.98
N GLY A 33 -10.89 7.83 2.20
CA GLY A 33 -10.05 8.88 1.67
C GLY A 33 -9.68 8.67 0.19
N ALA A 34 -9.13 9.73 -0.41
CA ALA A 34 -8.57 9.64 -1.75
C ALA A 34 -7.14 9.09 -1.67
N TYR A 35 -6.89 7.99 -2.39
CA TYR A 35 -5.53 7.52 -2.68
C TYR A 35 -4.79 8.54 -3.55
N SER A 36 -3.48 8.56 -3.44
CA SER A 36 -2.56 9.44 -4.16
C SER A 36 -1.59 8.63 -5.04
N ASP A 37 -0.82 9.30 -5.89
CA ASP A 37 0.24 8.64 -6.66
C ASP A 37 1.31 8.00 -5.76
N LYS A 38 1.50 8.55 -4.54
CA LYS A 38 2.38 7.94 -3.53
C LYS A 38 1.83 6.58 -3.09
N ASP A 39 0.52 6.45 -2.94
CA ASP A 39 -0.13 5.18 -2.62
C ASP A 39 0.05 4.16 -3.73
N LEU A 40 -0.04 4.59 -4.99
CA LEU A 40 0.17 3.71 -6.14
C LEU A 40 1.60 3.16 -6.18
N TYR A 41 2.62 4.01 -5.95
CA TYR A 41 4.02 3.57 -5.86
C TYR A 41 4.24 2.57 -4.71
N TRP A 42 3.66 2.87 -3.56
CA TRP A 42 3.77 2.01 -2.39
C TRP A 42 3.04 0.68 -2.59
N LEU A 43 1.87 0.70 -3.23
CA LEU A 43 1.07 -0.47 -3.52
C LEU A 43 1.81 -1.48 -4.40
N ASP A 44 2.48 -1.01 -5.46
CA ASP A 44 3.29 -1.87 -6.34
C ASP A 44 4.41 -2.56 -5.55
N MET A 45 5.14 -1.80 -4.73
CA MET A 45 6.20 -2.33 -3.88
C MET A 45 5.67 -3.35 -2.87
N VAL A 46 4.58 -3.04 -2.16
CA VAL A 46 3.97 -3.93 -1.16
C VAL A 46 3.46 -5.21 -1.81
N ASN A 47 2.76 -5.09 -2.94
CA ASN A 47 2.24 -6.24 -3.67
C ASN A 47 3.38 -7.16 -4.11
N CYS A 48 4.46 -6.60 -4.67
CA CYS A 48 5.65 -7.34 -5.06
C CYS A 48 6.26 -8.13 -3.88
N PHE A 49 6.41 -7.53 -2.70
CA PHE A 49 6.93 -8.25 -1.54
C PHE A 49 6.05 -9.41 -1.10
N VAL A 50 4.73 -9.22 -1.09
CA VAL A 50 3.76 -10.26 -0.69
C VAL A 50 3.74 -11.40 -1.69
N GLU A 51 3.75 -11.11 -3.00
CA GLU A 51 3.83 -12.14 -4.05
C GLU A 51 5.11 -12.98 -3.97
N ASN A 52 6.19 -12.40 -3.42
CA ASN A 52 7.47 -13.07 -3.22
C ASN A 52 7.64 -13.70 -1.82
N GLY A 53 6.54 -13.84 -1.06
CA GLY A 53 6.51 -14.61 0.19
C GLY A 53 6.82 -13.82 1.45
N SER A 54 6.91 -12.49 1.38
CA SER A 54 6.96 -11.65 2.59
C SER A 54 5.57 -11.62 3.24
N SER A 55 5.52 -11.69 4.57
CA SER A 55 4.24 -11.54 5.27
C SER A 55 3.84 -10.08 5.38
N VAL A 56 2.54 -9.81 5.50
CA VAL A 56 2.03 -8.48 5.84
C VAL A 56 2.62 -7.98 7.16
N GLU A 57 2.85 -8.86 8.14
CA GLU A 57 3.41 -8.51 9.44
C GLU A 57 4.87 -8.04 9.34
N ASP A 58 5.68 -8.68 8.49
CA ASP A 58 7.06 -8.24 8.22
C ASP A 58 7.06 -6.83 7.61
N LEU A 59 6.16 -6.59 6.64
CA LEU A 59 6.04 -5.30 5.97
C LEU A 59 5.53 -4.20 6.91
N LYS A 60 4.64 -4.52 7.86
CA LYS A 60 4.19 -3.57 8.89
C LYS A 60 5.32 -3.06 9.76
N THR A 61 6.37 -3.87 9.95
CA THR A 61 7.55 -3.48 10.72
C THR A 61 8.52 -2.68 9.85
N LEU A 62 8.70 -3.07 8.59
CA LEU A 62 9.68 -2.48 7.67
C LEU A 62 9.25 -1.13 7.11
N LEU A 63 8.02 -1.03 6.62
CA LEU A 63 7.57 0.10 5.82
C LEU A 63 7.54 1.45 6.56
N PRO A 64 7.13 1.55 7.84
CA PRO A 64 7.26 2.80 8.59
C PRO A 64 8.71 3.31 8.68
N LEU A 65 9.69 2.39 8.69
CA LEU A 65 11.12 2.75 8.69
C LEU A 65 11.55 3.32 7.33
N CYS A 66 10.98 2.81 6.23
CA CYS A 66 11.20 3.34 4.89
C CYS A 66 10.57 4.73 4.72
N GLU A 67 9.37 4.94 5.26
CA GLU A 67 8.69 6.25 5.20
C GLU A 67 9.45 7.33 5.96
N SER A 68 9.95 7.01 7.16
CA SER A 68 10.71 7.95 7.98
C SER A 68 12.06 8.36 7.38
N LYS A 69 12.68 7.52 6.55
CA LYS A 69 13.91 7.85 5.83
C LYS A 69 13.69 8.63 4.53
N ALA A 70 12.48 8.60 3.97
CA ALA A 70 12.14 9.38 2.77
C ALA A 70 11.91 10.88 3.06
N ALA A 71 11.97 11.30 4.33
CA ALA A 71 11.78 12.68 4.78
C ALA A 71 13.09 13.50 4.89
N LEU A 72 14.18 13.07 4.24
CA LEU A 72 15.46 13.79 4.16
C LEU A 72 15.70 14.36 2.77
#